data_AF-N8VX59-F1
#
_entry.id   AF-N8VX59-F1
#
_cell.length_a   1.000
_cell.length_b   1.000
_cell.length_c   1.000
_cell.angle_alpha   90.00
_cell.angle_beta   90.00
_cell.angle_gamma   90.00
#
_symmetry.space_group_name_H-M   'P 1'
#
loop_
_entity.id
_entity.type
_entity.pdbx_description
1 polymer ?
#
loop_
_entity_poly.entity_id
_entity_poly.type
_entity_poly.pdbx_seq_one_letter_code
_entity_poly.pdbx_strand_id
1 'polypeptide(L)'
;MKQILTITQVKQALHKLAEQKNRPSYEVCTAKEVKMAFELGLDHPLIEELRGLIEFKPVVDEVVRTHRVSHARLVKHRVYPTAEQAKDIVDWIRSYGGRLVDVARIAGCAHSTLSLIKSGTRHSFTLDMYNKINTARMSLEGVTNRGKEQSQ
;
A
#
# COMPACT_ATOMS: atom_id res chain seq x y z
N MET A 1 -21.32 -11.99 2.04
CA MET A 1 -20.12 -11.67 1.23
C MET A 1 -20.48 -10.45 0.38
N LYS A 2 -19.81 -9.30 0.55
CA LYS A 2 -20.08 -8.11 -0.28
C LYS A 2 -19.45 -8.34 -1.65
N GLN A 3 -20.27 -8.57 -2.67
CA GLN A 3 -19.81 -8.71 -4.05
C GLN A 3 -19.40 -7.32 -4.55
N ILE A 4 -18.10 -7.10 -4.80
CA ILE A 4 -17.60 -5.81 -5.30
C ILE A 4 -17.71 -5.84 -6.82
N LEU A 5 -18.75 -5.20 -7.34
CA LEU A 5 -18.98 -5.07 -8.78
C LEU A 5 -18.28 -3.81 -9.30
N THR A 6 -17.39 -3.96 -10.28
CA THR A 6 -16.70 -2.80 -10.89
C THR A 6 -17.59 -2.13 -11.94
N ILE A 7 -17.44 -0.80 -12.10
CA ILE A 7 -18.22 -0.04 -13.10
C ILE A 7 -17.98 -0.54 -14.53
N THR A 8 -16.79 -1.06 -14.83
CA THR A 8 -16.44 -1.63 -16.12
C THR A 8 -17.26 -2.89 -16.42
N GLN A 9 -17.42 -3.78 -15.43
CA GLN A 9 -18.26 -4.97 -15.58
C GLN A 9 -19.72 -4.60 -15.81
N VAL A 10 -20.24 -3.61 -15.09
CA VAL A 10 -21.62 -3.11 -15.30
C VAL A 10 -21.79 -2.58 -16.73
N LYS A 11 -20.84 -1.77 -17.22
CA LYS A 11 -20.87 -1.26 -18.60
C LYS A 11 -20.85 -2.37 -19.64
N GLN A 12 -20.00 -3.38 -19.46
CA GLN A 12 -19.91 -4.51 -20.38
C GLN A 12 -21.22 -5.33 -20.37
N ALA A 13 -21.80 -5.57 -19.20
CA ALA A 13 -23.07 -6.29 -19.08
C ALA A 13 -24.23 -5.50 -19.72
N LEU A 14 -24.30 -4.18 -19.49
CA LEU A 14 -25.26 -3.30 -20.13
C LEU A 14 -25.10 -3.25 -21.65
N HIS A 15 -23.86 -3.26 -22.16
CA HIS A 15 -23.59 -3.28 -23.59
C HIS A 15 -24.09 -4.59 -24.23
N LYS A 16 -23.77 -5.73 -23.63
CA LYS A 16 -24.29 -7.05 -24.08
C LYS A 16 -25.81 -7.12 -24.01
N LEU A 17 -26.42 -6.54 -22.97
CA LEU A 17 -27.88 -6.46 -22.82
C LEU A 17 -28.51 -5.61 -23.93
N ALA A 18 -27.87 -4.48 -24.27
CA ALA A 18 -28.32 -3.61 -25.35
C ALA A 18 -28.24 -4.32 -26.71
N GLU A 19 -27.14 -5.04 -26.97
CA GLU A 19 -26.98 -5.85 -28.19
C GLU A 19 -28.03 -6.97 -28.28
N GLN A 20 -28.25 -7.73 -27.19
CA GLN A 20 -29.21 -8.83 -27.15
C GLN A 20 -30.65 -8.38 -27.35
N LYS A 21 -31.01 -7.20 -26.83
CA LYS A 21 -32.37 -6.64 -26.94
C LYS A 21 -32.55 -5.64 -28.08
N ASN A 22 -31.51 -5.46 -28.91
CA ASN A 22 -31.46 -4.47 -29.98
C ASN A 22 -31.87 -3.05 -29.51
N ARG A 23 -31.36 -2.65 -28.34
CA ARG A 23 -31.61 -1.35 -27.70
C ARG A 23 -30.43 -0.41 -27.93
N PRO A 24 -30.62 0.93 -27.86
CA PRO A 24 -29.50 1.86 -27.85
C PRO A 24 -28.56 1.59 -26.67
N SER A 25 -27.28 1.91 -26.85
CA SER A 25 -26.28 1.77 -25.79
C SER A 25 -26.68 2.58 -24.56
N TYR A 26 -26.59 1.97 -23.39
CA TYR A 26 -26.84 2.64 -22.13
C TYR A 26 -25.73 3.65 -21.81
N GLU A 27 -26.11 4.78 -21.21
CA GLU A 27 -25.16 5.81 -20.82
C GLU A 27 -24.34 5.41 -19.58
N VAL A 28 -23.23 6.11 -19.38
CA VAL A 28 -22.36 5.92 -18.22
C VAL A 28 -23.09 6.22 -16.90
N CYS A 29 -24.08 7.12 -16.90
CA CYS A 29 -24.90 7.45 -15.74
C CYS A 29 -25.73 6.24 -15.29
N THR A 30 -26.41 5.55 -16.22
CA THR A 30 -27.16 4.32 -15.93
C THR A 30 -26.27 3.22 -15.37
N ALA A 31 -25.03 3.09 -15.86
CA ALA A 31 -24.07 2.14 -15.30
C ALA A 31 -23.65 2.48 -13.86
N LYS A 32 -23.61 3.76 -13.48
CA LYS A 32 -23.32 4.20 -12.10
C LYS A 32 -24.50 3.93 -11.18
N GLU A 33 -25.72 4.20 -11.63
CA GLU A 33 -26.96 3.95 -10.88
C GLU A 33 -27.13 2.46 -10.59
N VAL A 34 -26.94 1.61 -11.59
CA VAL A 34 -26.98 0.15 -11.42
C VAL A 34 -25.91 -0.32 -10.43
N LYS A 35 -24.67 0.19 -10.54
CA LYS A 35 -23.60 -0.14 -9.59
C LYS A 35 -23.96 0.25 -8.16
N MET A 36 -24.47 1.47 -7.97
CA MET A 36 -24.89 1.98 -6.67
C MET A 36 -26.04 1.14 -6.09
N ALA A 37 -27.00 0.77 -6.92
CA ALA A 37 -28.12 -0.08 -6.52
C ALA A 37 -27.65 -1.48 -6.11
N PHE A 38 -26.69 -2.09 -6.82
CA PHE A 38 -26.04 -3.34 -6.37
C PHE A 38 -25.27 -3.19 -5.04
N GLU A 39 -24.57 -2.07 -4.83
CA GLU A 39 -23.76 -1.84 -3.61
C GLU A 39 -24.63 -1.55 -2.38
N LEU A 40 -25.77 -0.88 -2.58
CA LEU A 40 -26.70 -0.50 -1.51
C LEU A 40 -27.87 -1.48 -1.34
N GLY A 41 -28.02 -2.46 -2.24
CA GLY A 41 -29.15 -3.38 -2.24
C GLY A 41 -30.48 -2.72 -2.59
N LEU A 42 -30.46 -1.71 -3.45
CA LEU A 42 -31.67 -1.02 -3.94
C LEU A 42 -32.23 -1.75 -5.15
N ASP A 43 -33.55 -1.69 -5.31
CA ASP A 43 -34.22 -2.22 -6.49
C ASP A 43 -33.95 -1.33 -7.71
N HIS A 44 -33.58 -1.95 -8.82
CA HIS A 44 -33.39 -1.27 -10.09
C HIS A 44 -33.89 -2.18 -11.23
N PRO A 45 -34.66 -1.67 -12.21
CA PRO A 45 -35.25 -2.51 -13.27
C PRO A 45 -34.23 -3.34 -14.06
N LEU A 46 -33.05 -2.78 -14.27
CA LEU A 46 -31.95 -3.45 -14.98
C LEU A 46 -31.17 -4.47 -14.12
N ILE A 47 -31.32 -4.49 -12.79
CA ILE A 47 -30.56 -5.42 -11.93
C ILE A 47 -30.94 -6.87 -12.23
N GLU A 48 -32.23 -7.17 -12.34
CA GLU A 48 -32.72 -8.53 -12.60
C GLU A 48 -32.26 -9.03 -13.98
N GLU A 49 -32.28 -8.16 -14.99
CA GLU A 49 -31.80 -8.48 -16.34
C GLU A 49 -30.28 -8.70 -16.37
N LEU A 50 -29.54 -7.93 -15.57
CA LEU A 50 -28.07 -7.98 -15.54
C LEU A 50 -27.53 -9.10 -14.64
N ARG A 51 -28.30 -9.58 -13.66
CA ARG A 51 -27.88 -10.63 -12.73
C ARG A 51 -27.47 -11.91 -13.47
N GLY A 52 -28.09 -12.20 -14.62
CA GLY A 52 -27.73 -13.33 -15.50
C GLY A 52 -26.55 -13.08 -16.45
N LEU A 53 -26.15 -11.81 -16.66
CA LEU A 53 -25.07 -11.41 -17.57
C LEU A 53 -23.77 -11.05 -16.83
N ILE A 54 -23.87 -10.81 -15.52
CA ILE A 54 -22.74 -10.50 -14.66
C ILE A 54 -22.20 -11.81 -14.08
N GLU A 55 -21.04 -12.23 -14.55
CA GLU A 55 -20.26 -13.27 -13.88
C GLU A 55 -19.69 -12.70 -12.58
N PHE A 56 -20.34 -13.02 -11.47
CA PHE A 56 -19.82 -12.75 -10.14
C PHE A 56 -18.64 -13.67 -9.88
N LYS A 57 -17.42 -13.23 -10.23
CA LYS A 57 -16.23 -13.91 -9.73
C LYS A 57 -16.20 -13.74 -8.21
N PRO A 58 -16.22 -14.82 -7.41
CA PRO A 58 -15.90 -14.71 -6.01
C PRO A 58 -14.50 -14.13 -5.91
N VAL A 59 -14.34 -13.06 -5.12
CA VAL A 59 -13.03 -12.56 -4.75
C VAL A 59 -12.40 -13.63 -3.89
N VAL A 60 -11.67 -14.57 -4.51
CA VAL A 60 -10.56 -15.22 -3.83
C VAL A 60 -9.59 -14.10 -3.52
N ASP A 61 -9.24 -13.92 -2.25
CA ASP A 61 -8.13 -13.09 -1.79
C ASP A 61 -6.82 -13.67 -2.36
N GLU A 62 -6.64 -13.60 -3.67
CA GLU A 62 -5.33 -13.74 -4.26
C GLU A 62 -4.56 -12.51 -3.82
N VAL A 63 -3.55 -12.76 -3.00
CA VAL A 63 -2.54 -11.82 -2.54
C VAL A 63 -1.76 -11.32 -3.76
N VAL A 64 -2.39 -10.46 -4.55
CA VAL A 64 -1.72 -9.74 -5.62
C VAL A 64 -0.81 -8.74 -4.91
N ARG A 65 0.49 -9.04 -4.91
CA ARG A 65 1.56 -8.08 -4.66
C ARG A 65 1.56 -7.03 -5.79
N THR A 66 0.54 -6.19 -5.84
CA THR A 66 0.58 -4.98 -6.66
C THR A 66 1.36 -3.92 -5.91
N HIS A 67 2.60 -3.69 -6.35
CA HIS A 67 3.27 -2.41 -6.22
C HIS A 67 2.49 -1.36 -7.03
N ARG A 68 1.33 -0.96 -6.52
CA ARG A 68 0.57 0.19 -6.99
C ARG A 68 -0.04 0.83 -5.77
N VAL A 69 0.73 1.71 -5.13
CA VAL A 69 0.23 2.52 -4.03
C VAL A 69 -0.89 3.38 -4.62
N SER A 70 -2.13 3.05 -4.31
CA SER A 70 -3.27 3.88 -4.65
C SER A 70 -3.06 5.23 -3.95
N HIS A 71 -2.84 6.29 -4.74
CA HIS A 71 -2.55 7.63 -4.24
C HIS A 71 -3.70 8.22 -3.41
N ALA A 72 -4.85 7.54 -3.34
CA ALA A 72 -6.12 8.05 -2.84
C ALA A 72 -6.55 7.53 -1.46
N ARG A 73 -5.79 6.66 -0.78
CA ARG A 73 -6.17 6.20 0.57
C ARG A 73 -4.96 5.99 1.45
N LEU A 74 -4.43 7.10 1.97
CA LEU A 74 -3.85 7.28 3.29
C LEU A 74 -3.21 8.67 3.28
N VAL A 75 -4.01 9.70 3.52
CA VAL A 75 -3.51 10.92 4.19
C VAL A 75 -3.20 10.50 5.64
N LYS A 76 -2.27 9.58 5.83
CA LYS A 76 -1.56 9.46 7.09
C LYS A 76 -0.82 10.78 7.18
N HIS A 77 -1.19 11.63 8.13
CA HIS A 77 -0.39 12.78 8.50
C HIS A 77 1.07 12.31 8.55
N ARG A 78 1.90 12.85 7.66
CA ARG A 78 3.32 12.49 7.62
C ARG A 78 3.92 13.05 8.90
N VAL A 79 4.06 12.20 9.90
CA VAL A 79 4.75 12.52 11.14
C VAL A 79 6.24 12.40 10.87
N TYR A 80 6.97 13.44 11.24
CA TYR A 80 8.43 13.51 11.14
C TYR A 80 9.02 13.43 12.55
N PRO A 81 10.21 12.84 12.72
CA PRO A 81 10.94 12.89 13.98
C PRO A 81 11.34 14.33 14.31
N THR A 82 11.54 14.61 15.60
CA THR A 82 12.07 15.90 16.05
C THR A 82 13.48 16.11 15.47
N ALA A 83 13.89 17.37 15.28
CA ALA A 83 15.22 17.70 14.73
C ALA A 83 16.37 17.03 15.51
N GLU A 84 16.23 16.92 16.84
CA GLU A 84 17.20 16.25 17.71
C GLU A 84 17.29 14.74 17.44
N GLN A 85 16.14 14.08 17.32
CA GLN A 85 16.04 12.65 16.97
C GLN A 85 16.62 12.37 15.59
N ALA A 86 16.36 13.26 14.63
CA ALA A 86 16.91 13.12 13.29
C ALA A 86 18.43 13.25 13.30
N LYS A 87 18.97 14.20 14.07
CA LYS A 87 20.41 14.42 14.22
C LYS A 87 21.10 13.23 14.90
N ASP A 88 20.52 12.69 15.99
CA ASP A 88 21.06 11.53 16.70
C ASP A 88 21.25 10.32 15.77
N ILE A 89 20.23 9.99 14.97
CA ILE A 89 20.34 8.88 14.00
C ILE A 89 21.38 9.19 12.92
N VAL A 90 21.47 10.43 12.42
CA VAL A 90 22.46 10.80 11.41
C VAL A 90 23.89 10.66 11.97
N ASP A 91 24.12 11.14 13.19
CA ASP A 91 25.41 11.05 13.86
C ASP A 91 25.77 9.59 14.16
N TRP A 92 24.81 8.77 14.56
CA TRP A 92 24.97 7.32 14.69
C TRP A 92 25.34 6.65 13.36
N ILE A 93 24.61 6.92 12.26
CA ILE A 93 24.91 6.37 10.92
C ILE A 93 26.32 6.78 10.45
N ARG A 94 26.78 7.99 10.80
CA ARG A 94 28.12 8.48 10.44
C ARG A 94 29.23 7.82 11.24
N SER A 95 28.99 7.57 12.53
CA SER A 95 29.93 6.91 13.45
C SER A 95 29.87 5.38 13.41
N TYR A 96 28.85 4.80 12.79
CA TYR A 96 28.70 3.35 12.66
C TYR A 96 29.83 2.78 11.80
N GLY A 97 30.70 1.97 12.43
CA GLY A 97 31.85 1.33 11.79
C GLY A 97 31.53 0.07 10.97
N GLY A 98 30.27 -0.37 10.94
CA GLY A 98 29.83 -1.53 10.16
C GLY A 98 29.33 -1.18 8.76
N ARG A 99 28.87 -2.19 8.00
CA ARG A 99 28.30 -1.98 6.67
C ARG A 99 26.85 -1.49 6.79
N LEU A 100 26.54 -0.36 6.17
CA LEU A 100 25.17 0.18 6.11
C LEU A 100 24.17 -0.79 5.45
N VAL A 101 24.66 -1.74 4.65
CA VAL A 101 23.84 -2.80 4.04
C VAL A 101 23.18 -3.68 5.12
N ASP A 102 23.87 -3.94 6.22
CA ASP A 102 23.35 -4.78 7.31
C ASP A 102 22.27 -4.03 8.09
N VAL A 103 22.50 -2.74 8.36
CA VAL A 103 21.50 -1.84 8.95
C VAL A 103 20.25 -1.77 8.05
N ALA A 104 20.45 -1.61 6.73
CA ALA A 104 19.37 -1.54 5.76
C ALA A 104 18.53 -2.83 5.71
N ARG A 105 19.20 -3.98 5.79
CA ARG A 105 18.55 -5.30 5.82
C ARG A 105 17.68 -5.47 7.06
N ILE A 106 18.17 -5.08 8.24
CA ILE A 106 17.41 -5.19 9.50
C ILE A 106 16.26 -4.18 9.53
N ALA A 107 16.50 -2.94 9.10
CA ALA A 107 15.49 -1.88 9.07
C ALA A 107 14.43 -2.08 7.97
N GLY A 108 14.65 -3.01 7.03
CA GLY A 108 13.78 -3.21 5.86
C GLY A 108 13.75 -1.98 4.95
N CYS A 109 14.84 -1.23 4.86
CA CYS A 109 14.97 -0.04 4.02
C CYS A 109 16.04 -0.23 2.93
N ALA A 110 16.02 0.62 1.90
CA ALA A 110 17.01 0.55 0.83
C ALA A 110 18.35 1.12 1.31
N HIS A 111 19.46 0.45 0.97
CA HIS A 111 20.81 0.93 1.29
C HIS A 111 21.06 2.36 0.78
N SER A 112 20.54 2.70 -0.40
CA SER A 112 20.62 4.05 -0.97
C SER A 112 19.99 5.11 -0.06
N THR A 113 18.93 4.77 0.68
CA THR A 113 18.31 5.69 1.64
C THR A 113 19.25 6.02 2.79
N LEU A 114 19.92 5.03 3.38
CA LEU A 114 20.90 5.27 4.44
C LEU A 114 22.11 6.05 3.93
N SER A 115 22.57 5.76 2.71
CA SER A 115 23.66 6.51 2.08
C SER A 115 23.31 7.99 1.90
N LEU A 116 22.09 8.30 1.45
CA LEU A 116 21.61 9.68 1.28
C LEU A 116 21.42 10.42 2.62
N ILE A 117 21.05 9.70 3.68
CA ILE A 117 20.98 10.26 5.04
C ILE A 117 22.40 10.55 5.54
N LYS A 118 23.34 9.62 5.33
CA LYS A 118 24.75 9.79 5.72
C LYS A 118 25.41 10.99 5.03
N SER A 119 25.23 11.10 3.71
CA SER A 119 25.75 12.21 2.91
C SER A 119 25.08 13.55 3.23
N GLY A 120 23.98 13.54 3.97
CA GLY A 120 23.19 14.73 4.27
C GLY A 120 22.34 15.21 3.10
N THR A 121 22.31 14.51 1.97
CA THR A 121 21.46 14.86 0.81
C THR A 121 19.97 14.71 1.15
N ARG A 122 19.63 13.82 2.09
CA ARG A 122 18.26 13.64 2.59
C ARG A 122 18.13 14.22 4.00
N HIS A 123 17.53 15.40 4.08
CA HIS A 123 17.29 16.11 5.35
C HIS A 123 16.00 15.69 6.07
N SER A 124 15.06 15.06 5.37
CA SER A 124 13.77 14.65 5.94
C SER A 124 13.48 13.16 5.69
N PHE A 125 13.09 12.48 6.77
CA PHE A 125 12.61 11.11 6.77
C PHE A 125 11.45 10.97 7.75
N THR A 126 10.51 10.08 7.46
CA THR A 126 9.31 9.89 8.28
C THR A 126 9.66 9.28 9.63
N LEU A 127 8.81 9.49 10.63
CA LEU A 127 8.96 8.87 11.96
C LEU A 127 8.96 7.32 11.86
N ASP A 128 8.21 6.75 10.91
CA ASP A 128 8.28 5.32 10.59
C ASP A 128 9.70 4.87 10.19
N MET A 129 10.39 5.68 9.38
CA MET A 129 11.77 5.39 8.98
C MET A 129 12.73 5.53 10.17
N TYR A 130 12.54 6.57 10.99
CA TYR A 130 13.28 6.74 12.25
C TYR A 130 13.14 5.50 13.13
N ASN A 131 11.91 5.05 13.39
CA ASN A 131 11.63 3.90 14.24
C ASN A 131 12.31 2.63 13.71
N LYS A 132 12.24 2.37 12.40
CA LYS A 132 12.89 1.21 11.77
C LYS A 132 14.41 1.22 11.93
N ILE A 133 15.05 2.38 11.70
CA ILE A 133 16.50 2.52 11.87
C ILE A 133 16.87 2.39 13.34
N ASN A 134 16.08 2.95 14.25
CA ASN A 134 16.33 2.84 15.69
C ASN A 134 16.18 1.39 16.19
N THR A 135 15.19 0.64 15.70
CA THR A 135 15.07 -0.79 15.98
C THR A 135 16.27 -1.58 15.45
N ALA A 136 16.76 -1.24 14.26
CA ALA A 136 17.98 -1.85 13.72
C ALA A 136 19.22 -1.53 14.55
N ARG A 137 19.36 -0.27 15.00
CA ARG A 137 20.40 0.15 15.95
C ARG A 137 20.35 -0.69 17.23
N MET A 138 19.19 -0.76 17.89
CA MET A 138 19.02 -1.56 19.12
C MET A 138 19.33 -3.05 18.90
N SER A 139 18.94 -3.59 17.75
CA SER A 139 19.23 -4.99 17.40
C SER A 139 20.72 -5.23 17.22
N LEU A 140 21.43 -4.31 16.57
CA LEU A 140 22.88 -4.40 16.36
C LEU A 140 23.66 -4.19 17.66
N GLU A 141 23.25 -3.22 18.49
CA GLU A 141 23.83 -2.98 19.81
C GLU A 141 23.60 -4.19 20.76
N GLY A 142 22.42 -4.80 20.70
CA GLY A 142 22.08 -6.03 21.45
C GLY A 142 22.81 -7.28 20.94
N VAL A 143 23.19 -7.34 19.66
CA VAL A 143 24.02 -8.42 19.10
C VAL A 143 25.50 -8.21 19.44
N THR A 144 26.00 -6.97 19.46
CA THR A 144 27.38 -6.67 19.89
C THR A 144 27.67 -7.01 21.35
N ASN A 145 26.66 -6.98 22.23
CA ASN A 145 26.86 -7.39 23.64
C ASN A 145 26.94 -8.91 23.81
N ARG A 146 26.27 -9.73 22.97
CA ARG A 146 26.39 -11.19 23.04
C ARG A 146 27.71 -11.74 22.48
N GLY A 147 28.38 -10.97 21.62
CA GLY A 147 29.70 -11.35 21.09
C GLY A 147 30.86 -11.22 22.09
N LYS A 148 30.66 -10.50 23.20
CA LYS A 148 31.69 -10.33 24.24
C LYS A 148 31.68 -11.41 25.32
N GLU A 149 30.64 -12.24 25.40
CA GLU A 149 30.54 -13.34 26.37
C GLU A 149 31.14 -14.67 25.87
N GLN A 150 31.58 -14.76 24.62
CA GLN A 150 32.15 -15.99 24.03
C GLN A 150 33.68 -15.96 23.86
N SER A 151 34.39 -15.12 24.60
CA SER A 151 35.87 -15.12 24.58
C SER A 151 36.49 -14.98 25.99
N GLN A 152 35.89 -15.64 26.98
CA GLN A 152 36.60 -16.06 28.19
C GLN A 152 37.24 -17.43 28.00
#